data_AF-A0A8C3VWZ6-F1
#
_entry.id   AF-A0A8C3VWZ6-F1
#
_cell.length_a   1.000
_cell.length_b   1.000
_cell.length_c   1.000
_cell.angle_alpha   90.00
_cell.angle_beta   90.00
_cell.angle_gamma   90.00
#
_symmetry.space_group_name_H-M   'P 1'
#
loop_
_entity.id
_entity.type
_entity.pdbx_description
1 polymer ?
#
loop_
_entity_poly.entity_id
_entity_poly.type
_entity_poly.pdbx_seq_one_letter_code
_entity_poly.pdbx_strand_id
1 'polypeptide(L)'
;MEMAPVLGLALAFCILTLASAEEQGYRNSTNANSHERVLECGAPGTPEGELCLEPCKNHTVLDEPFRSTENTEEGEKCDRDLNGWYRFVGAGGVRMPETCVPVFRCQTAAPLWLNGTHPTVGEGIVSRTACAHWSSNCCFWRTEVQVKACEGGYHVYRLESTPQCNLRYCTDPATVIVEDKCERPCRPQEECRLDNGTWDCFCRQDLNSTDVSSLQPQLDCGAREIKVSVDRCVLRSLGFGDEVSAYLRDQNRSCSSVAQREDGNWISVVSPTQAGACGNILEQNQTHAVYKNTISLVNHFIVRDTILSIDFQCAYPLDMKVSLQTALQPIVSSLNVSVDGAGEFTVRMALFQDPNYTSPYEGTEVVLSVESMLYVGAILERGDASQFNLVLRNCYATPSGDKADPVRYFIIRNSCPNQQDATVRVEENGVSSESRFSVQMFMFAGNYDLVFLHCEVSLCEFLKEQCQPSCSRNQLRGEAGAIDPARVLDLGPITRRGKWPSQW
;
A
#
# COMPACT_ATOMS: atom_id res chain seq x y z
N MET A 1 10.63 -6.20 25.10
CA MET A 1 9.62 -6.79 24.21
C MET A 1 9.20 -5.69 23.26
N GLU A 2 9.98 -5.52 22.20
CA GLU A 2 9.79 -4.47 21.19
C GLU A 2 8.61 -4.87 20.31
N MET A 3 7.63 -3.98 20.20
CA MET A 3 6.52 -4.11 19.26
C MET A 3 6.69 -3.06 18.17
N ALA A 4 6.71 -3.54 16.92
CA ALA A 4 6.92 -2.76 15.71
C ALA A 4 5.83 -1.68 15.51
N PRO A 5 6.17 -0.50 14.94
CA PRO A 5 5.17 0.50 14.57
C PRO A 5 4.53 0.14 13.22
N VAL A 6 3.20 0.12 13.20
CA VAL A 6 2.39 -0.02 11.99
C VAL A 6 2.50 1.27 11.18
N LEU A 7 3.09 1.18 9.99
CA LEU A 7 3.20 2.27 9.02
C LEU A 7 1.80 2.60 8.47
N GLY A 8 1.27 3.78 8.77
CA GLY A 8 0.10 4.32 8.09
C GLY A 8 0.48 4.71 6.67
N LEU A 9 -0.06 4.00 5.68
CA LEU A 9 0.08 4.31 4.26
C LEU A 9 -0.63 5.65 3.95
N ALA A 10 0.15 6.72 3.76
CA ALA A 10 -0.31 7.87 3.01
C ALA A 10 -0.47 7.41 1.54
N LEU A 11 -1.69 7.51 1.01
CA LEU A 11 -2.01 7.14 -0.37
C LEU A 11 -1.35 8.13 -1.34
N ALA A 12 -0.08 7.89 -1.68
CA ALA A 12 0.57 8.49 -2.82
C ALA A 12 0.00 7.85 -4.10
N PHE A 13 -0.49 8.66 -5.04
CA PHE A 13 -0.87 8.16 -6.35
C PHE A 13 0.38 8.10 -7.24
N CYS A 14 0.76 6.89 -7.63
CA CYS A 14 1.82 6.62 -8.59
C CYS A 14 1.23 6.55 -10.00
N ILE A 15 1.74 7.37 -10.93
CA ILE A 15 1.44 7.24 -12.36
C ILE A 15 2.74 6.92 -13.07
N LEU A 16 2.81 5.72 -13.65
CA LEU A 16 3.86 5.28 -14.57
C LEU A 16 3.23 5.22 -15.96
N THR A 17 3.67 6.08 -16.87
CA THR A 17 3.21 6.04 -18.27
C THR A 17 4.28 5.42 -19.15
N LEU A 18 4.00 4.25 -19.72
CA LEU A 18 4.68 3.70 -20.90
C LEU A 18 3.89 4.12 -22.15
N ALA A 19 4.58 4.56 -23.20
CA ALA A 19 3.95 5.06 -24.42
C ALA A 19 3.55 3.93 -25.41
N SER A 20 2.23 3.82 -25.62
CA SER A 20 1.40 3.30 -26.74
C SER A 20 1.76 2.08 -27.61
N ALA A 21 0.74 1.22 -27.84
CA ALA A 21 0.27 0.74 -29.17
C ALA A 21 -1.22 0.31 -29.12
N GLU A 22 -2.01 0.59 -30.17
CA GLU A 22 -3.46 0.32 -30.34
C GLU A 22 -3.76 -0.99 -31.11
N GLU A 23 -4.88 -1.67 -30.83
CA GLU A 23 -5.83 -2.16 -31.87
C GLU A 23 -7.22 -2.56 -31.31
N GLN A 24 -8.24 -2.47 -32.19
CA GLN A 24 -9.69 -2.42 -31.91
C GLN A 24 -10.40 -3.79 -31.97
N GLY A 25 -11.54 -3.91 -31.25
CA GLY A 25 -12.52 -4.98 -31.50
C GLY A 25 -13.84 -4.85 -30.72
N TYR A 26 -14.96 -4.77 -31.45
CA TYR A 26 -16.33 -4.42 -31.02
C TYR A 26 -17.24 -5.67 -30.78
N ARG A 27 -18.13 -5.68 -29.76
CA ARG A 27 -19.62 -5.84 -29.85
C ARG A 27 -20.34 -6.30 -28.56
N ASN A 28 -21.61 -5.88 -28.46
CA ASN A 28 -22.50 -5.74 -27.28
C ASN A 28 -23.42 -6.93 -26.92
N SER A 29 -23.74 -6.95 -25.60
CA SER A 29 -24.94 -7.29 -24.80
C SER A 29 -26.20 -7.97 -25.35
N THR A 30 -26.86 -8.77 -24.48
CA THR A 30 -28.27 -8.56 -24.04
C THR A 30 -28.70 -9.45 -22.85
N ASN A 31 -29.58 -8.90 -22.00
CA ASN A 31 -30.22 -9.42 -20.75
C ASN A 31 -31.40 -10.40 -21.00
N ALA A 32 -31.74 -11.26 -20.01
CA ALA A 32 -33.04 -11.23 -19.28
C ALA A 32 -33.33 -12.43 -18.32
N ASN A 33 -33.95 -12.05 -17.20
CA ASN A 33 -34.55 -12.68 -15.99
C ASN A 33 -35.29 -14.05 -15.97
N SER A 34 -35.06 -14.77 -14.85
CA SER A 34 -35.94 -15.41 -13.83
C SER A 34 -37.09 -16.40 -14.17
N HIS A 35 -36.97 -17.66 -13.70
CA HIS A 35 -37.81 -18.27 -12.63
C HIS A 35 -37.35 -19.70 -12.25
N GLU A 36 -37.37 -20.00 -10.95
CA GLU A 36 -36.89 -21.22 -10.27
C GLU A 36 -37.54 -22.54 -10.73
N ARG A 37 -36.68 -23.54 -10.98
CA ARG A 37 -36.92 -24.97 -10.70
C ARG A 37 -35.59 -25.64 -10.33
N VAL A 38 -35.57 -26.35 -9.20
CA VAL A 38 -34.44 -27.11 -8.63
C VAL A 38 -34.04 -28.25 -9.57
N LEU A 39 -32.80 -28.25 -10.09
CA LEU A 39 -32.21 -29.28 -10.97
C LEU A 39 -30.69 -29.38 -10.73
N GLU A 40 -30.17 -30.62 -10.76
CA GLU A 40 -28.77 -30.98 -10.55
C GLU A 40 -27.81 -30.36 -11.58
N CYS A 41 -26.68 -29.83 -11.12
CA CYS A 41 -25.70 -29.12 -11.96
C CYS A 41 -24.80 -30.10 -12.74
N GLY A 42 -24.72 -29.95 -14.09
CA GLY A 42 -23.69 -30.61 -14.91
C GLY A 42 -24.06 -31.01 -16.36
N ALA A 43 -25.30 -30.81 -16.83
CA ALA A 43 -25.62 -31.08 -18.23
C ALA A 43 -25.14 -29.94 -19.17
N PRO A 44 -24.72 -30.23 -20.42
CA PRO A 44 -24.32 -29.19 -21.37
C PRO A 44 -25.51 -28.29 -21.73
N GLY A 45 -25.44 -27.00 -21.39
CA GLY A 45 -26.36 -25.98 -21.89
C GLY A 45 -27.37 -25.34 -20.92
N THR A 46 -27.16 -25.33 -19.60
CA THR A 46 -28.02 -24.57 -18.65
C THR A 46 -27.22 -23.57 -17.79
N PRO A 47 -27.80 -22.42 -17.38
CA PRO A 47 -27.09 -21.35 -16.69
C PRO A 47 -26.84 -21.67 -15.20
N GLU A 48 -25.77 -21.11 -14.65
CA GLU A 48 -25.38 -21.25 -13.24
C GLU A 48 -26.43 -20.62 -12.31
N GLY A 49 -27.05 -21.45 -11.45
CA GLY A 49 -28.05 -21.05 -10.47
C GLY A 49 -27.58 -21.27 -9.04
N GLU A 50 -27.92 -20.33 -8.17
CA GLU A 50 -27.44 -20.05 -6.80
C GLU A 50 -27.82 -21.10 -5.72
N LEU A 51 -28.08 -22.35 -6.09
CA LEU A 51 -28.46 -23.45 -5.17
C LEU A 51 -27.67 -24.75 -5.38
N CYS A 52 -26.51 -24.69 -6.06
CA CYS A 52 -25.54 -25.79 -6.07
C CYS A 52 -24.39 -25.49 -5.10
N LEU A 53 -24.10 -26.42 -4.18
CA LEU A 53 -22.93 -26.32 -3.29
C LEU A 53 -21.66 -26.29 -4.15
N GLU A 54 -21.05 -25.12 -4.28
CA GLU A 54 -19.81 -24.91 -5.01
C GLU A 54 -18.69 -25.76 -4.39
N PRO A 55 -18.16 -26.79 -5.07
CA PRO A 55 -17.17 -27.69 -4.47
C PRO A 55 -15.86 -26.99 -4.12
N CYS A 56 -15.52 -25.87 -4.76
CA CYS A 56 -14.40 -25.04 -4.34
C CYS A 56 -14.62 -24.41 -2.94
N LYS A 57 -15.87 -24.19 -2.52
CA LYS A 57 -16.21 -23.62 -1.20
C LYS A 57 -16.58 -24.69 -0.16
N ASN A 58 -17.14 -25.83 -0.60
CA ASN A 58 -17.57 -26.91 0.28
C ASN A 58 -16.98 -28.25 -0.14
N HIS A 59 -15.88 -28.64 0.50
CA HIS A 59 -15.16 -29.90 0.30
C HIS A 59 -14.53 -30.38 1.61
N THR A 60 -14.17 -31.66 1.65
CA THR A 60 -13.40 -32.24 2.76
C THR A 60 -11.91 -32.20 2.45
N VAL A 61 -11.08 -31.88 3.44
CA VAL A 61 -9.62 -31.82 3.27
C VAL A 61 -9.01 -33.19 3.55
N LEU A 62 -8.13 -33.66 2.66
CA LEU A 62 -7.30 -34.85 2.83
C LEU A 62 -5.84 -34.41 3.03
N ASP A 63 -5.43 -34.25 4.29
CA ASP A 63 -4.05 -33.96 4.70
C ASP A 63 -3.38 -35.23 5.23
N GLU A 64 -2.95 -36.07 4.29
CA GLU A 64 -2.38 -37.37 4.61
C GLU A 64 -1.04 -37.54 3.87
N PRO A 65 0.09 -37.11 4.46
CA PRO A 65 1.40 -37.09 3.78
C PRO A 65 1.83 -38.45 3.20
N PHE A 66 1.36 -39.53 3.82
CA PHE A 66 1.61 -40.91 3.41
C PHE A 66 0.89 -41.30 2.09
N ARG A 67 0.07 -40.42 1.50
CA ARG A 67 -0.48 -40.54 0.12
C ARG A 67 0.53 -40.22 -0.99
N SER A 68 1.72 -39.72 -0.64
CA SER A 68 2.76 -39.41 -1.62
C SER A 68 3.15 -40.61 -2.49
N THR A 69 3.35 -40.39 -3.78
CA THR A 69 3.94 -41.38 -4.71
C THR A 69 5.38 -41.74 -4.36
N GLU A 70 6.07 -40.95 -3.53
CA GLU A 70 7.40 -41.27 -3.01
C GLU A 70 7.35 -42.17 -1.76
N ASN A 71 6.19 -42.31 -1.11
CA ASN A 71 6.06 -43.17 0.05
C ASN A 71 6.17 -44.65 -0.35
N THR A 72 7.11 -45.36 0.26
CA THR A 72 7.42 -46.78 0.03
C THR A 72 7.11 -47.68 1.23
N GLU A 73 6.57 -47.11 2.32
CA GLU A 73 6.24 -47.88 3.52
C GLU A 73 5.22 -48.99 3.24
N GLU A 74 5.49 -50.17 3.81
CA GLU A 74 4.58 -51.31 3.75
C GLU A 74 3.40 -51.10 4.70
N GLY A 75 2.21 -50.89 4.14
CA GLY A 75 0.95 -50.80 4.85
C GLY A 75 -0.22 -50.84 3.86
N GLU A 76 -1.30 -51.54 4.19
CA GLU A 76 -2.49 -51.67 3.33
C GLU A 76 -3.58 -50.71 3.79
N LYS A 77 -3.44 -49.41 3.46
CA LYS A 77 -4.54 -48.45 3.60
C LYS A 77 -5.37 -48.40 2.31
N CYS A 78 -6.65 -48.06 2.46
CA CYS A 78 -7.59 -48.01 1.35
C CYS A 78 -8.63 -46.91 1.48
N ASP A 79 -9.15 -46.49 0.33
CA ASP A 79 -10.14 -45.41 0.23
C ASP A 79 -11.54 -45.97 0.01
N ARG A 80 -11.96 -46.94 0.84
CA ARG A 80 -13.33 -47.51 0.75
C ARG A 80 -14.41 -46.58 1.31
N ASP A 81 -14.02 -45.68 2.19
CA ASP A 81 -14.93 -44.78 2.90
C ASP A 81 -15.04 -43.39 2.26
N LEU A 82 -14.34 -43.13 1.15
CA LEU A 82 -14.43 -41.86 0.44
C LEU A 82 -15.71 -41.79 -0.39
N ASN A 83 -16.47 -40.71 -0.21
CA ASN A 83 -17.63 -40.37 -1.03
C ASN A 83 -17.93 -38.87 -0.93
N GLY A 84 -17.61 -38.12 -1.98
CA GLY A 84 -17.88 -36.68 -2.04
C GLY A 84 -16.73 -35.87 -2.63
N TRP A 85 -16.76 -34.56 -2.40
CA TRP A 85 -15.74 -33.62 -2.86
C TRP A 85 -14.60 -33.50 -1.84
N TYR A 86 -13.37 -33.70 -2.31
CA TYR A 86 -12.15 -33.67 -1.52
C TYR A 86 -11.10 -32.74 -2.11
N ARG A 87 -10.27 -32.15 -1.24
CA ARG A 87 -9.06 -31.41 -1.61
C ARG A 87 -7.86 -32.08 -0.96
N PHE A 88 -6.87 -32.46 -1.76
CA PHE A 88 -5.58 -32.91 -1.24
C PHE A 88 -4.75 -31.70 -0.78
N VAL A 89 -4.15 -31.81 0.40
CA VAL A 89 -3.23 -30.81 0.94
C VAL A 89 -2.04 -31.50 1.64
N GLY A 90 -1.04 -30.70 2.02
CA GLY A 90 0.07 -31.15 2.83
C GLY A 90 1.28 -31.64 2.04
N ALA A 91 2.32 -32.06 2.78
CA ALA A 91 3.63 -32.39 2.24
C ALA A 91 3.66 -33.63 1.33
N GLY A 92 2.58 -34.44 1.33
CA GLY A 92 2.46 -35.60 0.46
C GLY A 92 2.10 -35.29 -1.00
N GLY A 93 1.79 -34.03 -1.32
CA GLY A 93 1.30 -33.60 -2.63
C GLY A 93 -0.12 -33.04 -2.57
N VAL A 94 -0.40 -32.07 -3.43
CA VAL A 94 -1.68 -31.32 -3.45
C VAL A 94 -2.60 -31.71 -4.62
N ARG A 95 -2.14 -32.58 -5.52
CA ARG A 95 -2.95 -33.15 -6.61
C ARG A 95 -2.61 -34.62 -6.84
N MET A 96 -3.53 -35.34 -7.49
CA MET A 96 -3.26 -36.68 -8.00
C MET A 96 -2.16 -36.65 -9.08
N PRO A 97 -1.31 -37.69 -9.19
CA PRO A 97 -0.37 -37.82 -10.31
C PRO A 97 -1.12 -38.03 -11.63
N GLU A 98 -0.66 -37.43 -12.70
CA GLU A 98 -1.20 -37.63 -14.07
C GLU A 98 -0.49 -38.79 -14.81
N THR A 99 0.47 -39.44 -14.15
CA THR A 99 1.28 -40.52 -14.70
C THR A 99 1.15 -41.79 -13.86
N CYS A 100 1.40 -42.93 -14.50
CA CYS A 100 1.30 -44.23 -13.86
C CYS A 100 2.27 -44.37 -12.67
N VAL A 101 1.71 -44.61 -11.48
CA VAL A 101 2.47 -44.79 -10.24
C VAL A 101 2.89 -46.26 -10.11
N PRO A 102 4.15 -46.60 -9.81
CA PRO A 102 4.58 -47.97 -9.55
C PRO A 102 3.81 -48.63 -8.40
N VAL A 103 3.55 -49.95 -8.46
CA VAL A 103 2.94 -50.71 -7.37
C VAL A 103 3.68 -50.53 -6.04
N PHE A 104 2.97 -50.69 -4.91
CA PHE A 104 3.51 -50.49 -3.55
C PHE A 104 4.02 -49.06 -3.33
N ARG A 105 3.15 -48.08 -3.58
CA ARG A 105 3.37 -46.66 -3.31
C ARG A 105 2.16 -46.06 -2.61
N CYS A 106 2.31 -44.88 -2.02
CA CYS A 106 1.26 -44.16 -1.31
C CYS A 106 0.55 -44.98 -0.21
N GLN A 107 1.31 -45.89 0.42
CA GLN A 107 0.84 -46.80 1.47
C GLN A 107 -0.36 -47.65 1.02
N THR A 108 -0.28 -48.17 -0.21
CA THR A 108 -1.23 -49.13 -0.78
C THR A 108 -0.55 -50.05 -1.79
N ALA A 109 -1.17 -51.19 -2.09
CA ALA A 109 -0.59 -52.15 -3.04
C ALA A 109 -0.87 -51.74 -4.51
N ALA A 110 -2.06 -51.22 -4.80
CA ALA A 110 -2.51 -50.79 -6.12
C ALA A 110 -2.81 -49.28 -6.14
N PRO A 111 -1.81 -48.43 -6.39
CA PRO A 111 -1.97 -46.98 -6.37
C PRO A 111 -2.84 -46.47 -7.51
N LEU A 112 -3.74 -45.52 -7.22
CA LEU A 112 -4.53 -44.80 -8.22
C LEU A 112 -3.87 -43.48 -8.63
N TRP A 113 -3.88 -43.25 -9.94
CA TRP A 113 -3.44 -42.02 -10.61
C TRP A 113 -4.51 -41.53 -11.58
N LEU A 114 -4.45 -40.25 -11.95
CA LEU A 114 -5.41 -39.61 -12.85
C LEU A 114 -5.00 -39.82 -14.31
N ASN A 115 -5.84 -40.50 -15.09
CA ASN A 115 -5.62 -40.67 -16.52
C ASN A 115 -6.21 -39.48 -17.28
N GLY A 116 -5.34 -38.55 -17.65
CA GLY A 116 -5.65 -37.29 -18.32
C GLY A 116 -5.12 -36.09 -17.53
N THR A 117 -5.12 -34.92 -18.16
CA THR A 117 -4.66 -33.68 -17.53
C THR A 117 -5.71 -33.09 -16.60
N HIS A 118 -5.26 -32.43 -15.53
CA HIS A 118 -6.11 -31.62 -14.67
C HIS A 118 -6.72 -30.46 -15.48
N PRO A 119 -7.97 -30.07 -15.19
CA PRO A 119 -8.59 -28.91 -15.82
C PRO A 119 -7.90 -27.59 -15.44
N THR A 120 -8.06 -26.59 -16.29
CA THR A 120 -7.70 -25.19 -16.00
C THR A 120 -8.89 -24.39 -15.44
N VAL A 121 -8.62 -23.23 -14.83
CA VAL A 121 -9.65 -22.32 -14.33
C VAL A 121 -10.49 -21.82 -15.51
N GLY A 122 -11.77 -22.20 -15.55
CA GLY A 122 -12.69 -21.89 -16.66
C GLY A 122 -13.26 -23.12 -17.38
N GLU A 123 -12.66 -24.30 -17.23
CA GLU A 123 -13.19 -25.55 -17.80
C GLU A 123 -14.37 -26.15 -17.01
N GLY A 124 -14.62 -25.64 -15.79
CA GLY A 124 -15.67 -26.14 -14.92
C GLY A 124 -15.35 -27.52 -14.33
N ILE A 125 -16.39 -28.34 -14.12
CA ILE A 125 -16.26 -29.71 -13.63
C ILE A 125 -16.04 -30.64 -14.81
N VAL A 126 -14.90 -31.34 -14.85
CA VAL A 126 -14.56 -32.30 -15.90
C VAL A 126 -14.52 -33.72 -15.35
N SER A 127 -15.08 -34.68 -16.09
CA SER A 127 -14.91 -36.11 -15.80
C SER A 127 -13.56 -36.61 -16.31
N ARG A 128 -12.88 -37.40 -15.49
CA ARG A 128 -11.61 -38.09 -15.77
C ARG A 128 -11.70 -39.52 -15.26
N THR A 129 -10.76 -40.37 -15.68
CA THR A 129 -10.66 -41.75 -15.19
C THR A 129 -9.49 -41.85 -14.22
N ALA A 130 -9.71 -42.32 -13.00
CA ALA A 130 -8.63 -42.75 -12.12
C ALA A 130 -8.29 -44.22 -12.38
N CYS A 131 -7.02 -44.49 -12.65
CA CYS A 131 -6.49 -45.79 -13.04
C CYS A 131 -5.66 -46.37 -11.89
N ALA A 132 -5.90 -47.63 -11.53
CA ALA A 132 -5.08 -48.33 -10.54
C ALA A 132 -4.02 -49.21 -11.24
N HIS A 133 -2.76 -49.09 -10.82
CA HIS A 133 -1.69 -49.94 -11.33
C HIS A 133 -1.63 -51.26 -10.58
N TRP A 134 -1.74 -52.38 -11.30
CA TRP A 134 -1.54 -53.73 -10.74
C TRP A 134 -1.06 -54.71 -11.81
N SER A 135 -0.26 -55.72 -11.42
CA SER A 135 0.19 -56.80 -12.31
C SER A 135 0.78 -56.30 -13.63
N SER A 136 1.61 -55.25 -13.57
CA SER A 136 2.23 -54.59 -14.74
C SER A 136 1.26 -53.92 -15.72
N ASN A 137 -0.02 -53.80 -15.38
CA ASN A 137 -1.00 -53.01 -16.10
C ASN A 137 -1.28 -51.71 -15.32
N CYS A 138 -0.86 -50.57 -15.89
CA CYS A 138 -1.02 -49.24 -15.32
C CYS A 138 -2.48 -48.82 -15.09
N CYS A 139 -3.44 -49.46 -15.73
CA CYS A 139 -4.86 -49.16 -15.57
C CYS A 139 -5.69 -50.45 -15.51
N PHE A 140 -5.31 -51.31 -14.55
CA PHE A 140 -5.97 -52.59 -14.32
C PHE A 140 -7.39 -52.40 -13.78
N TRP A 141 -7.57 -51.51 -12.79
CA TRP A 141 -8.88 -51.03 -12.37
C TRP A 141 -9.09 -49.57 -12.81
N ARG A 142 -10.36 -49.21 -13.01
CA ARG A 142 -10.80 -47.88 -13.44
C ARG A 142 -11.95 -47.43 -12.57
N THR A 143 -11.93 -46.16 -12.19
CA THR A 143 -13.05 -45.50 -11.55
C THR A 143 -13.20 -44.09 -12.12
N GLU A 144 -14.42 -43.59 -12.28
CA GLU A 144 -14.63 -42.23 -12.74
C GLU A 144 -14.40 -41.25 -11.58
N VAL A 145 -13.76 -40.12 -11.87
CA VAL A 145 -13.56 -39.03 -10.92
C VAL A 145 -13.90 -37.71 -11.60
N GLN A 146 -14.59 -36.82 -10.88
CA GLN A 146 -14.85 -35.47 -11.36
C GLN A 146 -13.83 -34.51 -10.76
N VAL A 147 -13.27 -33.60 -11.56
CA VAL A 147 -12.22 -32.67 -11.12
C VAL A 147 -12.62 -31.24 -11.48
N LYS A 148 -12.40 -30.30 -10.59
CA LYS A 148 -12.58 -28.86 -10.84
C LYS A 148 -11.36 -28.08 -10.38
N ALA A 149 -10.93 -27.11 -11.19
CA ALA A 149 -9.91 -26.13 -10.83
C ALA A 149 -10.57 -24.90 -10.19
N CYS A 150 -10.01 -24.45 -9.06
CA CYS A 150 -10.54 -23.34 -8.27
C CYS A 150 -9.64 -22.10 -8.42
N GLU A 151 -10.23 -20.91 -8.30
CA GLU A 151 -9.53 -19.61 -8.48
C GLU A 151 -8.35 -19.40 -7.51
N GLY A 152 -8.32 -20.12 -6.38
CA GLY A 152 -7.20 -20.12 -5.43
C GLY A 152 -6.02 -21.03 -5.81
N GLY A 153 -5.94 -21.49 -7.05
CA GLY A 153 -4.80 -22.29 -7.55
C GLY A 153 -4.76 -23.74 -7.07
N TYR A 154 -5.90 -24.32 -6.67
CA TYR A 154 -5.99 -25.72 -6.22
C TYR A 154 -7.11 -26.47 -6.95
N HIS A 155 -7.08 -27.80 -6.83
CA HIS A 155 -8.08 -28.69 -7.42
C HIS A 155 -8.91 -29.39 -6.35
N VAL A 156 -10.18 -29.60 -6.67
CA VAL A 156 -11.10 -30.44 -5.88
C VAL A 156 -11.53 -31.63 -6.72
N TYR A 157 -11.66 -32.77 -6.06
CA TYR A 157 -11.93 -34.07 -6.67
C TYR A 157 -13.18 -34.68 -6.07
N ARG A 158 -14.14 -35.07 -6.90
CA ARG A 158 -15.22 -35.94 -6.46
C ARG A 158 -14.71 -37.38 -6.49
N LEU A 159 -14.42 -37.92 -5.32
CA LEU A 159 -13.87 -39.27 -5.14
C LEU A 159 -14.96 -40.20 -4.65
N GLU A 160 -14.94 -41.43 -5.18
CA GLU A 160 -15.85 -42.50 -4.80
C GLU A 160 -15.10 -43.64 -4.11
N SER A 161 -15.85 -44.52 -3.46
CA SER A 161 -15.31 -45.68 -2.76
C SER A 161 -14.54 -46.59 -3.71
N THR A 162 -13.31 -46.94 -3.35
CA THR A 162 -12.48 -47.83 -4.15
C THR A 162 -13.05 -49.27 -4.20
N PRO A 163 -13.00 -49.96 -5.37
CA PRO A 163 -13.58 -51.31 -5.51
C PRO A 163 -12.97 -52.41 -4.62
N GLN A 164 -11.72 -52.26 -4.17
CA GLN A 164 -11.02 -53.21 -3.28
C GLN A 164 -10.18 -52.45 -2.23
N CYS A 165 -9.85 -53.09 -1.10
CA CYS A 165 -9.10 -52.40 -0.02
C CYS A 165 -7.58 -52.38 -0.23
N ASN A 166 -7.10 -52.74 -1.41
CA ASN A 166 -5.69 -52.57 -1.76
C ASN A 166 -5.52 -51.39 -2.72
N LEU A 167 -6.53 -50.51 -2.85
CA LEU A 167 -6.58 -49.37 -3.76
C LEU A 167 -6.66 -48.05 -2.99
N ARG A 168 -5.89 -47.06 -3.43
CA ARG A 168 -5.88 -45.73 -2.83
C ARG A 168 -5.50 -44.62 -3.82
N TYR A 169 -6.15 -43.47 -3.74
CA TYR A 169 -5.81 -42.27 -4.50
C TYR A 169 -4.49 -41.67 -3.97
N CYS A 170 -3.44 -41.70 -4.80
CA CYS A 170 -2.15 -41.12 -4.45
C CYS A 170 -2.09 -39.62 -4.78
N THR A 171 -1.10 -38.95 -4.19
CA THR A 171 -0.76 -37.56 -4.44
C THR A 171 0.68 -37.45 -4.95
N ASP A 172 0.92 -36.52 -5.87
CA ASP A 172 2.23 -36.31 -6.47
C ASP A 172 3.02 -35.22 -5.71
N PRO A 173 4.13 -35.53 -5.04
CA PRO A 173 4.90 -34.55 -4.29
C PRO A 173 5.60 -33.53 -5.20
N ALA A 174 5.80 -33.82 -6.50
CA ALA A 174 6.35 -32.85 -7.47
C ALA A 174 5.38 -31.68 -7.76
N THR A 175 4.18 -31.74 -7.17
CA THR A 175 3.07 -30.81 -7.39
C THR A 175 2.76 -29.96 -6.18
N VAL A 176 3.36 -30.32 -5.02
CA VAL A 176 3.83 -29.28 -4.12
C VAL A 176 4.70 -28.41 -5.01
N ILE A 177 4.25 -27.19 -5.30
CA ILE A 177 5.01 -26.27 -6.13
C ILE A 177 6.45 -26.31 -5.61
N VAL A 178 7.40 -26.23 -6.53
CA VAL A 178 8.81 -25.94 -6.29
C VAL A 178 8.91 -24.60 -5.54
N GLU A 179 8.46 -24.57 -4.29
CA GLU A 179 8.43 -23.43 -3.38
C GLU A 179 9.48 -23.60 -2.28
N ASP A 180 10.16 -24.75 -2.18
CA ASP A 180 10.96 -25.02 -0.97
C ASP A 180 12.28 -25.79 -1.22
N LYS A 181 13.00 -25.47 -2.31
CA LYS A 181 14.46 -25.78 -2.38
C LYS A 181 15.32 -24.54 -2.37
N CYS A 182 14.92 -23.51 -3.09
CA CYS A 182 15.45 -22.17 -2.89
C CYS A 182 14.91 -21.67 -1.55
N GLU A 183 15.77 -21.16 -0.65
CA GLU A 183 15.36 -20.62 0.66
C GLU A 183 14.34 -19.47 0.55
N ARG A 184 14.18 -18.91 -0.67
CA ARG A 184 13.20 -17.89 -1.04
C ARG A 184 12.41 -18.32 -2.29
N PRO A 185 11.11 -18.04 -2.36
CA PRO A 185 10.33 -18.27 -3.57
C PRO A 185 10.84 -17.39 -4.72
N CYS A 186 11.14 -18.02 -5.86
CA CYS A 186 11.59 -17.31 -7.05
C CYS A 186 10.44 -16.60 -7.76
N ARG A 187 10.75 -15.49 -8.45
CA ARG A 187 9.75 -14.70 -9.19
C ARG A 187 9.34 -15.37 -10.50
N PRO A 188 8.23 -14.95 -11.15
CA PRO A 188 7.80 -15.51 -12.44
C PRO A 188 8.85 -15.43 -13.56
N GLN A 189 9.73 -14.42 -13.51
CA GLN A 189 10.82 -14.19 -14.45
C GLN A 189 12.10 -15.00 -14.13
N GLU A 190 12.09 -15.70 -13.00
CA GLU A 190 13.19 -16.49 -12.49
C GLU A 190 12.83 -17.98 -12.49
N GLU A 191 13.86 -18.82 -12.45
CA GLU A 191 13.76 -20.26 -12.23
C GLU A 191 14.76 -20.67 -11.17
N CYS A 192 14.31 -21.52 -10.24
CA CYS A 192 15.15 -22.05 -9.17
C CYS A 192 16.11 -23.09 -9.80
N ARG A 193 17.41 -22.77 -9.84
CA ARG A 193 18.45 -23.66 -10.34
C ARG A 193 19.48 -23.94 -9.25
N LEU A 194 20.08 -25.13 -9.31
CA LEU A 194 21.19 -25.50 -8.45
C LEU A 194 22.49 -24.92 -9.03
N ASP A 195 23.16 -24.06 -8.26
CA ASP A 195 24.50 -23.55 -8.56
C ASP A 195 25.46 -23.88 -7.41
N ASN A 196 26.57 -24.55 -7.71
CA ASN A 196 27.60 -24.96 -6.74
C ASN A 196 27.09 -25.63 -5.44
N GLY A 197 25.97 -26.34 -5.50
CA GLY A 197 25.37 -27.05 -4.36
C GLY A 197 24.36 -26.23 -3.54
N THR A 198 24.11 -24.97 -3.92
CA THR A 198 23.10 -24.09 -3.33
C THR A 198 22.00 -23.83 -4.36
N TRP A 199 20.74 -23.84 -3.93
CA TRP A 199 19.61 -23.49 -4.79
C TRP A 199 19.38 -21.98 -4.74
N ASP A 200 19.42 -21.32 -5.89
CA ASP A 200 19.13 -19.89 -6.00
C ASP A 200 18.26 -19.62 -7.23
N CYS A 201 17.69 -18.42 -7.28
CA CYS A 201 16.82 -17.96 -8.34
C CYS A 201 17.65 -17.33 -9.47
N PHE A 202 17.50 -17.84 -10.69
CA PHE A 202 18.21 -17.36 -11.87
C PHE A 202 17.24 -16.91 -12.95
N CYS A 203 17.63 -15.96 -13.80
CA CYS A 203 16.78 -15.53 -14.90
C CYS A 203 16.47 -16.65 -15.88
N ARG A 204 15.18 -16.76 -16.22
CA ARG A 204 14.69 -17.63 -17.27
C ARG A 204 15.29 -17.24 -18.62
N GLN A 205 15.72 -18.23 -19.39
CA GLN A 205 16.29 -18.02 -20.73
C GLN A 205 15.22 -17.95 -21.83
N ASP A 206 14.01 -18.43 -21.54
CA ASP A 206 12.86 -18.49 -22.45
C ASP A 206 11.94 -17.26 -22.35
N LEU A 207 12.39 -16.18 -21.72
CA LEU A 207 11.66 -14.91 -21.67
C LEU A 207 11.59 -14.28 -23.07
N ASN A 208 10.59 -14.66 -23.86
CA ASN A 208 10.31 -14.16 -25.20
C ASN A 208 9.62 -12.78 -25.19
N SER A 209 10.06 -11.88 -24.32
CA SER A 209 9.55 -10.51 -24.34
C SER A 209 10.57 -9.58 -24.98
N THR A 210 10.33 -9.28 -26.26
CA THR A 210 10.99 -8.20 -26.99
C THR A 210 10.30 -6.85 -26.77
N ASP A 211 9.18 -6.84 -26.06
CA ASP A 211 8.31 -5.67 -25.98
C ASP A 211 8.58 -4.88 -24.69
N VAL A 212 8.89 -3.59 -24.85
CA VAL A 212 9.18 -2.67 -23.73
C VAL A 212 7.99 -2.54 -22.78
N SER A 213 6.78 -2.84 -23.27
CA SER A 213 5.53 -2.92 -22.49
C SER A 213 5.56 -3.94 -21.34
N SER A 214 6.46 -4.94 -21.41
CA SER A 214 6.65 -5.94 -20.36
C SER A 214 7.46 -5.46 -19.16
N LEU A 215 8.14 -4.31 -19.28
CA LEU A 215 8.74 -3.66 -18.13
C LEU A 215 7.63 -3.19 -17.19
N GLN A 216 7.63 -3.72 -15.97
CA GLN A 216 6.81 -3.23 -14.87
C GLN A 216 7.74 -2.62 -13.81
N PRO A 217 8.14 -1.35 -13.95
CA PRO A 217 8.96 -0.68 -12.95
C PRO A 217 8.18 -0.57 -11.63
N GLN A 218 8.88 -0.79 -10.52
CA GLN A 218 8.34 -0.51 -9.20
C GLN A 218 8.76 0.90 -8.77
N LEU A 219 7.79 1.71 -8.41
CA LEU A 219 7.98 3.07 -7.89
C LEU A 219 7.56 3.11 -6.43
N ASP A 220 8.51 3.41 -5.55
CA ASP A 220 8.29 3.64 -4.13
C ASP A 220 8.52 5.13 -3.81
N CYS A 221 7.44 5.79 -3.41
CA CYS A 221 7.41 7.22 -3.12
C CYS A 221 7.53 7.44 -1.61
N GLY A 222 8.76 7.42 -1.09
CA GLY A 222 9.04 7.66 0.32
C GLY A 222 9.11 9.14 0.69
N ALA A 223 8.84 9.44 1.97
CA ALA A 223 8.84 10.82 2.48
C ALA A 223 10.19 11.55 2.34
N ARG A 224 11.31 10.82 2.30
CA ARG A 224 12.67 11.38 2.18
C ARG A 224 13.34 11.06 0.86
N GLU A 225 12.99 9.92 0.27
CA GLU A 225 13.64 9.38 -0.92
C GLU A 225 12.60 8.70 -1.81
N ILE A 226 12.74 8.85 -3.12
CA ILE A 226 11.99 8.18 -4.17
C ILE A 226 12.87 7.09 -4.75
N LYS A 227 12.37 5.86 -4.80
CA LYS A 227 13.09 4.71 -5.32
C LYS A 227 12.38 4.14 -6.54
N VAL A 228 13.11 4.01 -7.64
CA VAL A 228 12.64 3.35 -8.86
C VAL A 228 13.42 2.06 -9.04
N SER A 229 12.73 0.94 -9.20
CA SER A 229 13.34 -0.39 -9.36
C SER A 229 12.86 -1.05 -10.65
N VAL A 230 13.79 -1.65 -11.38
CA VAL A 230 13.55 -2.31 -12.68
C VAL A 230 14.11 -3.73 -12.65
N ASP A 231 13.34 -4.71 -13.17
CA ASP A 231 13.71 -6.12 -13.10
C ASP A 231 14.86 -6.43 -14.06
N ARG A 232 15.93 -7.04 -13.55
CA ARG A 232 17.14 -7.34 -14.33
C ARG A 232 16.93 -8.47 -15.33
N CYS A 233 16.05 -9.44 -15.06
CA CYS A 233 15.75 -10.52 -16.00
C CYS A 233 15.00 -9.98 -17.22
N VAL A 234 14.06 -9.07 -16.99
CA VAL A 234 13.32 -8.41 -18.08
C VAL A 234 14.26 -7.50 -18.89
N LEU A 235 15.17 -6.76 -18.22
CA LEU A 235 16.19 -5.99 -18.95
C LEU A 235 17.07 -6.91 -19.82
N ARG A 236 17.41 -8.11 -19.33
CA ARG A 236 18.18 -9.10 -20.09
C ARG A 236 17.46 -9.59 -21.34
N SER A 237 16.15 -9.84 -21.26
CA SER A 237 15.36 -10.24 -22.44
C SER A 237 15.26 -9.12 -23.48
N LEU A 238 15.34 -7.86 -23.04
CA LEU A 238 15.38 -6.67 -23.91
C LEU A 238 16.76 -6.37 -24.51
N GLY A 239 17.75 -7.26 -24.30
CA GLY A 239 19.09 -7.13 -24.87
C GLY A 239 20.06 -6.28 -24.05
N PHE A 240 19.68 -5.90 -22.82
CA PHE A 240 20.65 -5.37 -21.85
C PHE A 240 21.49 -6.53 -21.30
N GLY A 241 22.80 -6.31 -21.14
CA GLY A 241 23.75 -7.27 -20.61
C GLY A 241 23.75 -7.30 -19.08
N ASP A 242 24.76 -7.96 -18.52
CA ASP A 242 24.89 -8.11 -17.06
C ASP A 242 25.33 -6.82 -16.34
N GLU A 243 25.86 -5.85 -17.11
CA GLU A 243 26.22 -4.51 -16.65
C GLU A 243 25.21 -3.52 -17.20
N VAL A 244 24.34 -2.98 -16.34
CA VAL A 244 23.40 -1.91 -16.70
C VAL A 244 23.73 -0.70 -15.86
N SER A 245 24.01 0.42 -16.51
CA SER A 245 24.17 1.70 -15.84
C SER A 245 22.84 2.44 -15.88
N ALA A 246 22.36 2.87 -14.72
CA ALA A 246 21.18 3.71 -14.60
C ALA A 246 21.60 5.10 -14.08
N TYR A 247 20.98 6.16 -14.59
CA TYR A 247 21.22 7.51 -14.12
C TYR A 247 19.96 8.36 -14.22
N LEU A 248 19.81 9.30 -13.29
CA LEU A 248 18.73 10.29 -13.32
C LEU A 248 19.07 11.44 -14.26
N ARG A 249 18.05 12.17 -14.71
CA ARG A 249 18.21 13.37 -15.53
C ARG A 249 18.73 14.55 -14.70
N ASP A 250 19.99 14.49 -14.30
CA ASP A 250 20.68 15.52 -13.51
C ASP A 250 21.72 16.28 -14.34
N GLN A 251 21.56 17.61 -14.47
CA GLN A 251 22.50 18.47 -15.18
C GLN A 251 23.87 18.56 -14.48
N ASN A 252 23.89 18.47 -13.15
CA ASN A 252 25.11 18.57 -12.35
C ASN A 252 25.81 17.22 -12.15
N ARG A 253 25.22 16.12 -12.66
CA ARG A 253 25.69 14.72 -12.52
C ARG A 253 25.98 14.28 -11.08
N SER A 254 25.48 15.03 -10.10
CA SER A 254 25.68 14.82 -8.67
C SER A 254 25.03 13.53 -8.18
N CYS A 255 23.98 13.07 -8.87
CA CYS A 255 23.24 11.85 -8.54
C CYS A 255 23.32 10.80 -9.65
N SER A 256 24.50 10.64 -10.25
CA SER A 256 24.82 9.52 -11.13
C SER A 256 25.08 8.26 -10.29
N SER A 257 24.05 7.80 -9.56
CA SER A 257 24.15 6.59 -8.76
C SER A 257 24.13 5.37 -9.68
N VAL A 258 25.28 4.71 -9.76
CA VAL A 258 25.40 3.33 -10.26
C VAL A 258 24.38 2.50 -9.48
N ALA A 259 23.53 1.78 -10.22
CA ALA A 259 22.54 0.83 -9.72
C ALA A 259 23.06 0.15 -8.45
N GLN A 260 22.38 0.38 -7.32
CA GLN A 260 22.65 -0.45 -6.15
C GLN A 260 22.12 -1.83 -6.50
N ARG A 261 23.02 -2.81 -6.65
CA ARG A 261 22.64 -4.22 -6.65
C ARG A 261 22.15 -4.52 -5.25
N GLU A 262 20.85 -4.45 -5.06
CA GLU A 262 20.21 -4.90 -3.82
C GLU A 262 20.08 -6.43 -3.82
N ASP A 263 19.68 -6.99 -2.68
CA ASP A 263 19.34 -8.40 -2.57
C ASP A 263 18.17 -8.74 -3.50
N GLY A 264 18.47 -9.53 -4.53
CA GLY A 264 17.52 -9.92 -5.56
C GLY A 264 17.79 -9.25 -6.91
N ASN A 265 17.07 -9.72 -7.91
CA ASN A 265 17.35 -9.41 -9.31
C ASN A 265 16.79 -8.05 -9.77
N TRP A 266 16.88 -7.01 -8.92
CA TRP A 266 16.46 -5.64 -9.21
C TRP A 266 17.65 -4.72 -9.51
N ILE A 267 17.40 -3.72 -10.35
CA ILE A 267 18.24 -2.53 -10.52
C ILE A 267 17.46 -1.35 -9.98
N SER A 268 17.95 -0.76 -8.89
CA SER A 268 17.28 0.35 -8.21
C SER A 268 18.09 1.65 -8.26
N VAL A 269 17.38 2.75 -8.40
CA VAL A 269 17.91 4.12 -8.32
C VAL A 269 17.10 4.90 -7.30
N VAL A 270 17.81 5.61 -6.43
CA VAL A 270 17.23 6.40 -5.34
C VAL A 270 17.52 7.88 -5.58
N SER A 271 16.51 8.71 -5.38
CA SER A 271 16.56 10.17 -5.50
C SER A 271 15.98 10.81 -4.23
N PRO A 272 16.60 11.82 -3.60
CA PRO A 272 15.99 12.55 -2.49
C PRO A 272 14.68 13.22 -2.90
N THR A 273 13.66 13.21 -2.05
CA THR A 273 12.36 13.87 -2.31
C THR A 273 12.46 15.40 -2.12
N GLN A 274 13.34 16.04 -2.90
CA GLN A 274 13.65 17.46 -2.81
C GLN A 274 13.68 18.10 -4.21
N ALA A 275 13.17 19.33 -4.32
CA ALA A 275 13.15 20.08 -5.57
C ALA A 275 14.57 20.46 -6.02
N GLY A 276 14.90 20.23 -7.28
CA GLY A 276 16.21 20.50 -7.86
C GLY A 276 17.31 19.51 -7.48
N ALA A 277 17.14 18.76 -6.38
CA ALA A 277 18.04 17.67 -6.02
C ALA A 277 17.95 16.56 -7.09
N CYS A 278 19.11 16.08 -7.55
CA CYS A 278 19.20 15.00 -8.55
C CYS A 278 18.39 15.24 -9.85
N GLY A 279 18.13 16.50 -10.19
CA GLY A 279 17.31 16.85 -11.35
C GLY A 279 15.80 16.70 -11.16
N ASN A 280 15.31 16.46 -9.94
CA ASN A 280 13.88 16.40 -9.67
C ASN A 280 13.19 17.74 -9.96
N ILE A 281 12.10 17.68 -10.71
CA ILE A 281 11.24 18.81 -11.02
C ILE A 281 10.04 18.74 -10.08
N LEU A 282 9.84 19.79 -9.27
CA LEU A 282 8.66 19.93 -8.43
C LEU A 282 7.59 20.73 -9.18
N GLU A 283 6.44 20.10 -9.42
CA GLU A 283 5.22 20.75 -9.86
C GLU A 283 4.21 20.78 -8.71
N GLN A 284 3.69 21.95 -8.39
CA GLN A 284 2.66 22.11 -7.37
C GLN A 284 1.31 22.32 -8.03
N ASN A 285 0.34 21.49 -7.67
CA ASN A 285 -1.08 21.74 -7.91
C ASN A 285 -1.76 22.18 -6.60
N GLN A 286 -3.02 22.61 -6.63
CA GLN A 286 -3.76 23.07 -5.44
C GLN A 286 -3.86 22.02 -4.33
N THR A 287 -3.75 20.73 -4.65
CA THR A 287 -3.96 19.62 -3.70
C THR A 287 -2.74 18.72 -3.51
N HIS A 288 -1.77 18.73 -4.42
CA HIS A 288 -0.62 17.81 -4.41
C HIS A 288 0.68 18.50 -4.85
N ALA A 289 1.78 18.18 -4.17
CA ALA A 289 3.15 18.39 -4.64
C ALA A 289 3.57 17.16 -5.45
N VAL A 290 3.85 17.36 -6.74
CA VAL A 290 4.22 16.29 -7.66
C VAL A 290 5.70 16.42 -8.00
N TYR A 291 6.51 15.47 -7.57
CA TYR A 291 7.91 15.35 -7.98
C TYR A 291 8.01 14.49 -9.23
N LYS A 292 8.70 14.99 -10.25
CA LYS A 292 8.92 14.32 -11.54
C LYS A 292 10.40 14.19 -11.85
N ASN A 293 10.80 13.06 -12.42
CA ASN A 293 12.15 12.86 -12.98
C ASN A 293 12.12 11.70 -14.00
N THR A 294 13.23 11.52 -14.71
CA THR A 294 13.42 10.46 -15.69
C THR A 294 14.65 9.65 -15.30
N ILE A 295 14.50 8.32 -15.23
CA ILE A 295 15.63 7.39 -15.15
C ILE A 295 16.00 6.92 -16.55
N SER A 296 17.28 6.93 -16.88
CA SER A 296 17.82 6.41 -18.15
C SER A 296 18.73 5.22 -17.88
N LEU A 297 18.47 4.11 -18.56
CA LEU A 297 19.23 2.86 -18.47
C LEU A 297 20.02 2.64 -19.77
N VAL A 298 21.30 2.27 -19.62
CA VAL A 298 22.22 2.01 -20.73
C VAL A 298 23.03 0.73 -20.48
N ASN A 299 23.32 0.01 -21.56
CA ASN A 299 23.99 -1.29 -21.54
C ASN A 299 25.52 -1.20 -21.31
N HIS A 300 26.14 -0.11 -21.76
CA HIS A 300 27.54 0.19 -21.47
C HIS A 300 27.72 1.70 -21.36
N PHE A 301 28.83 2.13 -20.75
CA PHE A 301 29.21 3.54 -20.65
C PHE A 301 29.26 4.24 -22.03
N ILE A 302 29.53 3.49 -23.10
CA ILE A 302 29.47 3.97 -24.48
C ILE A 302 28.12 3.57 -25.09
N VAL A 303 27.21 4.53 -25.21
CA VAL A 303 25.92 4.35 -25.89
C VAL A 303 26.16 4.18 -27.38
N ARG A 304 25.72 3.06 -27.97
CA ARG A 304 25.77 2.87 -29.43
C ARG A 304 24.40 2.85 -30.09
N ASP A 305 23.37 2.19 -29.53
CA ASP A 305 22.08 2.10 -30.24
C ASP A 305 20.80 2.11 -29.37
N THR A 306 20.85 1.97 -28.04
CA THR A 306 19.61 1.89 -27.22
C THR A 306 19.75 2.52 -25.84
N ILE A 307 18.93 3.52 -25.54
CA ILE A 307 18.73 4.11 -24.21
C ILE A 307 17.27 3.84 -23.83
N LEU A 308 17.04 3.18 -22.70
CA LEU A 308 15.71 3.03 -22.14
C LEU A 308 15.48 4.16 -21.13
N SER A 309 14.44 4.97 -21.35
CA SER A 309 14.06 6.06 -20.44
C SER A 309 12.71 5.76 -19.83
N ILE A 310 12.61 5.89 -18.50
CA ILE A 310 11.38 5.71 -17.75
C ILE A 310 11.09 7.02 -17.02
N ASP A 311 9.96 7.63 -17.34
CA ASP A 311 9.47 8.81 -16.64
C ASP A 311 8.67 8.36 -15.42
N PHE A 312 8.95 8.97 -14.26
CA PHE A 312 8.22 8.70 -13.03
C PHE A 312 7.76 9.99 -12.37
N GLN A 313 6.64 9.87 -11.65
CA GLN A 313 6.10 10.95 -10.84
C GLN A 313 5.54 10.44 -9.51
N CYS A 314 5.90 11.10 -8.42
CA CYS A 314 5.36 10.88 -7.08
C CYS A 314 4.52 12.09 -6.68
N ALA A 315 3.22 11.89 -6.47
CA ALA A 315 2.30 12.91 -5.98
C ALA A 315 2.11 12.77 -4.47
N TYR A 316 2.55 13.77 -3.71
CA TYR A 316 2.31 13.89 -2.29
C TYR A 316 1.17 14.87 -2.05
N PRO A 317 0.15 14.52 -1.25
CA PRO A 317 -0.88 15.48 -0.87
C PRO A 317 -0.22 16.66 -0.14
N LEU A 318 -0.67 17.88 -0.43
CA LEU A 318 -0.29 19.08 0.34
C LEU A 318 -1.03 19.04 1.68
N ASP A 319 -0.62 18.10 2.53
CA ASP A 319 -1.12 17.87 3.89
C ASP A 319 -0.11 18.47 4.88
N MET A 320 -0.62 19.31 5.78
CA MET A 320 0.17 19.95 6.84
C MET A 320 0.94 18.91 7.68
N LYS A 321 0.39 17.71 7.87
CA LYS A 321 1.03 16.59 8.58
C LYS A 321 2.30 16.12 7.86
N VAL A 322 2.26 15.98 6.54
CA VAL A 322 3.43 15.56 5.75
C VAL A 322 4.50 16.65 5.80
N SER A 323 4.09 17.91 5.64
CA SER A 323 4.99 19.07 5.75
C SER A 323 5.71 19.15 7.10
N LEU A 324 5.04 18.78 8.20
CA LEU A 324 5.67 18.71 9.52
C LEU A 324 6.58 17.50 9.72
N GLN A 325 6.33 16.38 9.01
CA GLN A 325 7.17 15.17 9.08
C GLN A 325 8.44 15.27 8.23
N THR A 326 8.41 16.06 7.16
CA THR A 326 9.56 16.25 6.24
C THR A 326 10.51 17.36 6.69
N ALA A 327 10.02 18.34 7.48
CA ALA A 327 10.84 19.41 8.05
C ALA A 327 11.89 18.87 9.04
N LEU A 328 13.08 19.48 9.06
CA LEU A 328 14.18 19.02 9.91
C LEU A 328 13.97 19.42 11.37
N GLN A 329 13.59 20.69 11.61
CA GLN A 329 13.32 21.22 12.94
C GLN A 329 12.13 22.19 12.95
N PRO A 330 10.89 21.72 12.70
CA PRO A 330 9.72 22.59 12.64
C PRO A 330 9.39 23.20 14.01
N ILE A 331 8.96 24.47 14.00
CA ILE A 331 8.43 25.14 15.19
C ILE A 331 6.99 24.70 15.39
N VAL A 332 6.80 23.78 16.34
CA VAL A 332 5.54 23.09 16.59
C VAL A 332 5.26 22.98 18.08
N SER A 333 4.00 23.16 18.45
CA SER A 333 3.45 22.81 19.77
C SER A 333 2.72 21.48 19.67
N SER A 334 2.85 20.63 20.68
CA SER A 334 2.13 19.34 20.76
C SER A 334 1.38 19.19 22.06
N LEU A 335 0.15 18.69 22.00
CA LEU A 335 -0.70 18.42 23.15
C LEU A 335 -1.36 17.05 23.01
N ASN A 336 -1.37 16.28 24.09
CA ASN A 336 -2.18 15.08 24.17
C ASN A 336 -3.52 15.39 24.85
N VAL A 337 -4.62 15.04 24.19
CA VAL A 337 -5.99 15.24 24.65
C VAL A 337 -6.61 13.87 24.89
N SER A 338 -7.04 13.60 26.11
CA SER A 338 -7.85 12.41 26.42
C SER A 338 -9.33 12.74 26.31
N VAL A 339 -10.07 11.95 25.54
CA VAL A 339 -11.54 12.01 25.49
C VAL A 339 -12.08 10.81 26.25
N ASP A 340 -12.92 11.07 27.26
CA ASP A 340 -13.44 10.03 28.17
C ASP A 340 -14.05 8.87 27.39
N GLY A 341 -13.43 7.69 27.49
CA GLY A 341 -13.86 6.46 26.83
C GLY A 341 -13.49 6.30 25.35
N ALA A 342 -12.87 7.30 24.70
CA ALA A 342 -12.51 7.27 23.28
C ALA A 342 -10.99 7.19 22.99
N GLY A 343 -10.14 7.33 24.01
CA GLY A 343 -8.68 7.17 23.90
C GLY A 343 -7.89 8.47 24.00
N GLU A 344 -6.59 8.39 23.72
CA GLU A 344 -5.65 9.52 23.73
C GLU A 344 -5.37 10.01 22.31
N PHE A 345 -5.51 11.31 22.10
CA PHE A 345 -5.37 11.98 20.82
C PHE A 345 -4.18 12.95 20.89
N THR A 346 -3.36 13.04 19.86
CA THR A 346 -2.25 14.01 19.80
C THR A 346 -2.58 15.09 18.79
N VAL A 347 -2.67 16.34 19.25
CA VAL A 347 -2.86 17.53 18.42
C VAL A 347 -1.55 18.29 18.32
N ARG A 348 -1.20 18.76 17.13
CA ARG A 348 -0.05 19.65 16.90
C ARG A 348 -0.50 20.97 16.30
N MET A 349 0.21 22.05 16.62
CA MET A 349 0.02 23.37 16.02
C MET A 349 1.37 23.90 15.54
N ALA A 350 1.41 24.42 14.31
CA ALA A 350 2.64 24.94 13.71
C ALA A 350 2.39 26.24 12.95
N LEU A 351 3.49 26.99 12.73
CA LEU A 351 3.51 28.21 11.94
C LEU A 351 4.13 27.93 10.57
N PHE A 352 3.51 28.43 9.51
CA PHE A 352 3.87 28.20 8.11
C PHE A 352 4.24 29.50 7.39
N GLN A 353 5.11 29.37 6.40
CA GLN A 353 5.65 30.48 5.61
C GLN A 353 4.74 30.88 4.45
N ASP A 354 3.87 29.97 4.00
CA ASP A 354 3.06 30.09 2.79
C ASP A 354 1.56 29.93 3.06
N PRO A 355 0.69 30.53 2.22
CA PRO A 355 -0.76 30.44 2.37
C PRO A 355 -1.35 29.04 2.17
N ASN A 356 -0.58 28.09 1.65
CA ASN A 356 -1.03 26.71 1.49
C ASN A 356 -0.72 25.86 2.72
N TYR A 357 -0.06 26.42 3.75
CA TYR A 357 0.30 25.73 4.99
C TYR A 357 1.24 24.52 4.74
N THR A 358 2.21 24.68 3.84
CA THR A 358 3.05 23.56 3.38
C THR A 358 4.51 23.64 3.79
N SER A 359 5.00 24.84 4.11
CA SER A 359 6.39 25.10 4.48
C SER A 359 6.42 25.62 5.92
N PRO A 360 6.62 24.77 6.95
CA PRO A 360 6.69 25.23 8.33
C PRO A 360 7.93 26.12 8.54
N TYR A 361 7.86 27.03 9.52
CA TYR A 361 9.06 27.67 10.01
C TYR A 361 9.90 26.68 10.80
N GLU A 362 11.23 26.78 10.66
CA GLU A 362 12.19 25.91 11.35
C GLU A 362 13.10 26.73 12.27
N GLY A 363 13.59 26.10 13.35
CA GLY A 363 14.49 26.70 14.33
C GLY A 363 13.84 26.96 15.68
N THR A 364 14.36 27.93 16.43
CA THR A 364 13.90 28.24 17.80
C THR A 364 13.16 29.57 17.92
N GLU A 365 13.27 30.44 16.91
CA GLU A 365 12.62 31.76 16.88
C GLU A 365 12.28 32.14 15.44
N VAL A 366 11.24 32.97 15.27
CA VAL A 366 10.75 33.41 13.96
C VAL A 366 10.84 34.93 13.85
N VAL A 367 11.59 35.43 12.85
CA VAL A 367 11.82 36.88 12.67
C VAL A 367 11.09 37.42 11.43
N LEU A 368 10.02 38.20 11.64
CA LEU A 368 9.10 38.64 10.57
C LEU A 368 8.90 40.15 10.50
N SER A 369 8.57 40.66 9.31
CA SER A 369 8.10 42.04 9.17
C SER A 369 6.62 42.13 9.58
N VAL A 370 6.19 43.29 10.05
CA VAL A 370 4.76 43.54 10.37
C VAL A 370 3.84 43.47 9.14
N GLU A 371 4.42 43.49 7.93
CA GLU A 371 3.67 43.30 6.69
C GLU A 371 3.44 41.82 6.35
N SER A 372 4.19 40.91 6.98
CA SER A 372 4.09 39.47 6.74
C SER A 372 2.78 38.89 7.28
N MET A 373 2.23 37.90 6.59
CA MET A 373 1.12 37.09 7.10
C MET A 373 1.67 35.95 7.96
N LEU A 374 1.03 35.70 9.09
CA LEU A 374 1.21 34.50 9.90
C LEU A 374 0.19 33.45 9.44
N TYR A 375 0.66 32.31 8.94
CA TYR A 375 -0.18 31.17 8.58
C TYR A 375 -0.07 30.12 9.68
N VAL A 376 -1.09 30.00 10.52
CA VAL A 376 -1.10 29.07 11.65
C VAL A 376 -2.08 27.95 11.35
N GLY A 377 -1.66 26.72 11.57
CA GLY A 377 -2.61 25.63 11.56
C GLY A 377 -2.32 24.55 12.59
N ALA A 378 -3.41 23.89 12.96
CA ALA A 378 -3.44 22.80 13.92
C ALA A 378 -3.95 21.53 13.24
N ILE A 379 -3.36 20.39 13.62
CA ILE A 379 -3.64 19.07 13.05
C ILE A 379 -3.83 18.04 14.15
N LEU A 380 -4.76 17.12 13.94
CA LEU A 380 -4.85 15.89 14.72
C LEU A 380 -3.85 14.86 14.15
N GLU A 381 -2.70 14.71 14.81
CA GLU A 381 -1.62 13.82 14.34
C GLU A 381 -1.94 12.34 14.58
N ARG A 382 -2.40 12.02 15.80
CA ARG A 382 -2.80 10.67 16.22
C ARG A 382 -4.20 10.70 16.82
N GLY A 383 -5.05 9.79 16.37
CA GLY A 383 -6.44 9.70 16.80
C GLY A 383 -7.35 9.31 15.63
N ASP A 384 -8.63 9.11 15.92
CA ASP A 384 -9.63 8.77 14.91
C ASP A 384 -10.19 10.03 14.22
N ALA A 385 -9.51 10.44 13.15
CA ALA A 385 -9.94 11.53 12.27
C ALA A 385 -11.26 11.22 11.51
N SER A 386 -11.75 9.98 11.54
CA SER A 386 -13.03 9.61 10.92
C SER A 386 -14.24 9.87 11.82
N GLN A 387 -14.03 10.22 13.09
CA GLN A 387 -15.10 10.52 14.06
C GLN A 387 -15.03 11.95 14.60
N PHE A 388 -13.83 12.54 14.64
CA PHE A 388 -13.60 13.81 15.29
C PHE A 388 -13.06 14.88 14.33
N ASN A 389 -13.70 16.03 14.33
CA ASN A 389 -13.18 17.25 13.73
C ASN A 389 -12.44 18.09 14.76
N LEU A 390 -11.33 18.70 14.35
CA LEU A 390 -10.57 19.62 15.17
C LEU A 390 -11.25 21.01 15.16
N VAL A 391 -11.43 21.59 16.35
CA VAL A 391 -12.03 22.93 16.50
C VAL A 391 -11.12 23.80 17.36
N LEU A 392 -10.71 24.95 16.82
CA LEU A 392 -10.09 26.05 17.55
C LEU A 392 -11.19 26.85 18.27
N ARG A 393 -11.13 26.88 19.60
CA ARG A 393 -12.11 27.60 20.45
C ARG A 393 -11.67 29.03 20.69
N ASN A 394 -10.50 29.23 21.27
CA ASN A 394 -9.97 30.55 21.57
C ASN A 394 -8.50 30.60 21.17
N CYS A 395 -8.18 31.40 20.16
CA CYS A 395 -6.82 31.70 19.77
C CYS A 395 -6.50 33.15 20.10
N TYR A 396 -5.44 33.36 20.87
CA TYR A 396 -5.04 34.68 21.32
C TYR A 396 -3.52 34.80 21.37
N ALA A 397 -3.06 36.04 21.32
CA ALA A 397 -1.65 36.36 21.46
C ALA A 397 -1.38 37.10 22.76
N THR A 398 -0.15 36.97 23.24
CA THR A 398 0.37 37.61 24.45
C THR A 398 1.80 38.14 24.19
N PRO A 399 2.25 39.15 24.93
CA PRO A 399 3.62 39.67 24.83
C PRO A 399 4.66 38.79 25.53
N SER A 400 4.23 37.80 26.31
CA SER A 400 5.07 36.88 27.07
C SER A 400 4.66 35.44 26.81
N GLY A 401 5.54 34.47 27.09
CA GLY A 401 5.19 33.04 26.96
C GLY A 401 4.14 32.55 27.97
N ASP A 402 3.66 33.42 28.88
CA ASP A 402 2.62 33.08 29.83
C ASP A 402 1.23 33.14 29.17
N LYS A 403 0.61 31.97 28.99
CA LYS A 403 -0.77 31.88 28.49
C LYS A 403 -1.81 32.55 29.38
N ALA A 404 -1.47 32.82 30.65
CA ALA A 404 -2.33 33.53 31.59
C ALA A 404 -2.15 35.06 31.58
N ASP A 405 -1.24 35.61 30.76
CA ASP A 405 -0.94 37.05 30.69
C ASP A 405 -2.21 37.92 30.63
N PRO A 406 -2.32 39.00 31.42
CA PRO A 406 -3.48 39.89 31.39
C PRO A 406 -3.66 40.61 30.05
N VAL A 407 -2.58 40.80 29.29
CA VAL A 407 -2.60 41.42 27.96
C VAL A 407 -2.83 40.33 26.93
N ARG A 408 -4.07 40.22 26.45
CA ARG A 408 -4.47 39.24 25.44
C ARG A 408 -5.08 39.91 24.22
N TYR A 409 -4.58 39.57 23.04
CA TYR A 409 -5.20 39.90 21.78
C TYR A 409 -5.89 38.67 21.20
N PHE A 410 -7.23 38.64 21.20
CA PHE A 410 -7.98 37.51 20.66
C PHE A 410 -8.07 37.59 19.12
N ILE A 411 -7.55 36.56 18.47
CA ILE A 411 -7.61 36.35 17.01
C ILE A 411 -8.87 35.55 16.67
N ILE A 412 -9.11 34.47 17.42
CA ILE A 412 -10.33 33.67 17.38
C ILE A 412 -10.94 33.66 18.79
N ARG A 413 -12.23 33.94 18.90
CA ARG A 413 -12.97 33.93 20.16
C ARG A 413 -14.26 33.15 19.99
N ASN A 414 -14.51 32.18 20.87
CA ASN A 414 -15.67 31.29 20.77
C ASN A 414 -15.82 30.67 19.36
N SER A 415 -14.71 30.19 18.81
CA SER A 415 -14.57 29.58 17.48
C SER A 415 -14.81 30.51 16.29
N CYS A 416 -14.95 31.81 16.52
CA CYS A 416 -15.19 32.81 15.48
C CYS A 416 -14.04 33.82 15.34
N PRO A 417 -13.73 34.27 14.11
CA PRO A 417 -12.67 35.25 13.87
C PRO A 417 -13.02 36.61 14.50
N ASN A 418 -11.99 37.35 14.91
CA ASN A 418 -12.13 38.71 15.39
C ASN A 418 -12.56 39.66 14.25
N GLN A 419 -13.81 40.11 14.27
CA GLN A 419 -14.36 40.99 13.23
C GLN A 419 -13.83 42.43 13.24
N GLN A 420 -13.09 42.83 14.28
CA GLN A 420 -12.49 44.16 14.35
C GLN A 420 -11.18 44.24 13.55
N ASP A 421 -10.58 43.10 13.22
CA ASP A 421 -9.35 42.99 12.47
C ASP A 421 -9.61 42.35 11.11
N ALA A 422 -9.54 43.16 10.06
CA ALA A 422 -9.79 42.71 8.69
C ALA A 422 -8.70 41.78 8.12
N THR A 423 -7.57 41.63 8.83
CA THR A 423 -6.48 40.75 8.41
C THR A 423 -6.67 39.31 8.85
N VAL A 424 -7.54 39.06 9.83
CA VAL A 424 -7.84 37.72 10.33
C VAL A 424 -8.71 36.98 9.33
N ARG A 425 -8.25 35.81 8.89
CA ARG A 425 -8.99 34.87 8.05
C ARG A 425 -8.93 33.49 8.69
N VAL A 426 -10.07 32.80 8.68
CA VAL A 426 -10.15 31.41 9.12
C VAL A 426 -10.54 30.61 7.89
N GLU A 427 -9.57 29.90 7.31
CA GLU A 427 -9.80 29.10 6.11
C GLU A 427 -10.60 27.84 6.44
N GLU A 428 -10.31 27.22 7.60
CA GLU A 428 -10.99 26.00 8.04
C GLU A 428 -11.01 25.89 9.57
N ASN A 429 -12.18 25.56 10.15
CA ASN A 429 -12.32 25.29 11.59
C ASN A 429 -13.52 24.38 11.84
N GLY A 430 -13.32 23.20 12.42
CA GLY A 430 -14.39 22.24 12.71
C GLY A 430 -14.93 21.48 11.51
N VAL A 431 -14.20 21.43 10.39
CA VAL A 431 -14.62 20.77 9.13
C VAL A 431 -13.91 19.44 8.91
N SER A 432 -12.63 19.33 9.28
CA SER A 432 -11.83 18.10 9.20
C SER A 432 -10.98 17.91 10.46
N SER A 433 -10.01 16.98 10.40
CA SER A 433 -8.95 16.81 11.40
C SER A 433 -7.94 17.97 11.46
N GLU A 434 -8.13 19.00 10.64
CA GLU A 434 -7.28 20.18 10.58
C GLU A 434 -8.07 21.47 10.85
N SER A 435 -7.35 22.51 11.29
CA SER A 435 -7.89 23.86 11.41
C SER A 435 -6.82 24.87 11.08
N ARG A 436 -7.16 25.87 10.27
CA ARG A 436 -6.22 26.79 9.64
C ARG A 436 -6.75 28.22 9.73
N PHE A 437 -5.90 29.14 10.17
CA PHE A 437 -6.20 30.56 10.17
C PHE A 437 -4.94 31.37 9.84
N SER A 438 -5.17 32.54 9.25
CA SER A 438 -4.13 33.51 8.96
C SER A 438 -4.44 34.87 9.58
N VAL A 439 -3.39 35.58 9.97
CA VAL A 439 -3.47 36.94 10.54
C VAL A 439 -2.21 37.72 10.16
N GLN A 440 -2.33 39.03 9.93
CA GLN A 440 -1.14 39.83 9.66
C GLN A 440 -0.29 39.97 10.92
N MET A 441 1.03 39.91 10.79
CA MET A 441 1.97 40.06 11.90
C MET A 441 1.79 41.41 12.61
N PHE A 442 1.72 41.39 13.95
CA PHE A 442 1.53 42.58 14.78
C PHE A 442 2.49 42.57 15.97
N MET A 443 2.50 43.67 16.74
CA MET A 443 3.28 43.81 17.97
C MET A 443 2.43 44.46 19.05
N PHE A 444 2.68 44.13 20.31
CA PHE A 444 2.03 44.80 21.43
C PHE A 444 2.62 46.19 21.67
N ALA A 445 1.75 47.17 21.93
CA ALA A 445 2.19 48.51 22.31
C ALA A 445 2.86 48.47 23.70
N GLY A 446 3.97 49.20 23.86
CA GLY A 446 4.68 49.27 25.15
C GLY A 446 6.07 48.62 25.17
N ASN A 447 6.79 48.63 24.05
CA ASN A 447 8.16 48.10 23.93
C ASN A 447 8.25 46.57 24.08
N TYR A 448 7.23 45.85 23.62
CA TYR A 448 7.24 44.41 23.52
C TYR A 448 7.78 44.01 22.14
N ASP A 449 8.89 43.26 22.10
CA ASP A 449 9.54 42.79 20.87
C ASP A 449 9.19 41.34 20.50
N LEU A 450 8.44 40.66 21.38
CA LEU A 450 8.06 39.27 21.26
C LEU A 450 6.54 39.12 21.20
N VAL A 451 6.08 38.15 20.42
CA VAL A 451 4.69 37.71 20.36
C VAL A 451 4.66 36.20 20.54
N PHE A 452 3.78 35.73 21.43
CA PHE A 452 3.45 34.33 21.61
C PHE A 452 1.99 34.12 21.21
N LEU A 453 1.70 32.97 20.59
CA LEU A 453 0.37 32.56 20.15
C LEU A 453 -0.09 31.38 21.01
N HIS A 454 -1.34 31.44 21.45
CA HIS A 454 -1.98 30.46 22.30
C HIS A 454 -3.31 30.06 21.68
N CYS A 455 -3.56 28.78 21.47
CA CYS A 455 -4.82 28.29 20.92
C CYS A 455 -5.40 27.16 21.76
N GLU A 456 -6.59 27.39 22.31
CA GLU A 456 -7.41 26.36 22.94
C GLU A 456 -8.09 25.48 21.88
N VAL A 457 -7.85 24.17 21.96
CA VAL A 457 -8.37 23.18 21.02
C VAL A 457 -9.45 22.30 21.64
N SER A 458 -10.41 21.86 20.82
CA SER A 458 -11.41 20.86 21.19
C SER A 458 -11.63 19.88 20.05
N LEU A 459 -11.83 18.61 20.40
CA LEU A 459 -12.24 17.57 19.46
C LEU A 459 -13.77 17.48 19.48
N CYS A 460 -14.39 17.66 18.32
CA CYS A 460 -15.84 17.65 18.15
C CYS A 460 -16.28 16.41 17.38
N GLU A 461 -17.27 15.68 17.90
CA GLU A 461 -17.75 14.45 17.28
C GLU A 461 -18.81 14.78 16.21
N PHE A 462 -18.39 14.87 14.94
CA PHE A 462 -19.23 15.42 13.87
C PHE A 462 -20.44 14.55 13.51
N LEU A 463 -20.45 13.28 13.93
CA LEU A 463 -21.60 12.39 13.80
C LEU A 463 -22.71 12.66 14.82
N LYS A 464 -22.38 13.30 15.96
CA LYS A 464 -23.32 13.58 17.05
C LYS A 464 -23.72 15.05 17.13
N GLU A 465 -22.83 15.95 16.77
CA GLU A 465 -23.03 17.39 16.93
C GLU A 465 -22.49 18.20 15.73
N GLN A 466 -22.97 19.44 15.61
CA GLN A 466 -22.52 20.36 14.56
C GLN A 466 -21.18 20.99 14.97
N CYS A 467 -20.10 20.56 14.34
CA CYS A 467 -18.75 21.04 14.66
C CYS A 467 -18.39 22.40 14.07
N GLN A 468 -18.88 22.70 12.87
CA GLN A 468 -18.58 23.97 12.23
C GLN A 468 -19.29 25.14 12.94
N PRO A 469 -18.55 26.16 13.40
CA PRO A 469 -19.14 27.27 14.16
C PRO A 469 -19.99 28.19 13.28
N SER A 470 -21.12 28.68 13.81
CA SER A 470 -21.98 29.67 13.15
C SER A 470 -21.74 31.06 13.72
N CYS A 471 -20.96 31.90 13.03
CA CYS A 471 -20.56 33.20 13.55
C CYS A 471 -21.64 34.29 13.38
N SER A 472 -22.69 34.19 14.19
CA SER A 472 -23.77 35.18 14.27
C SER A 472 -23.42 36.36 15.20
N ARG A 473 -23.99 37.56 14.94
CA ARG A 473 -23.74 38.80 15.70
C ARG A 473 -23.93 38.68 17.22
N ASN A 474 -24.82 37.80 17.67
CA ASN A 474 -25.10 37.58 19.09
C ASN A 474 -24.05 36.70 19.80
N GLN A 475 -23.42 35.76 19.09
CA GLN A 475 -22.43 34.83 19.66
C GLN A 475 -21.06 35.52 19.87
N LEU A 476 -20.78 36.55 19.07
CA LEU A 476 -19.60 37.42 19.17
C LEU A 476 -19.62 38.33 20.42
N ARG A 477 -20.79 38.53 21.05
CA ARG A 477 -20.95 39.37 22.26
C ARG A 477 -20.94 38.57 23.56
N GLY A 478 -20.96 37.24 23.51
CA GLY A 478 -20.81 36.42 24.70
C GLY A 478 -19.41 36.60 25.31
N GLU A 479 -19.31 36.62 26.64
CA GLU A 479 -18.01 36.48 27.29
C GLU A 479 -17.34 35.18 26.82
N ALA A 480 -16.02 35.19 26.64
CA ALA A 480 -15.31 33.94 26.40
C ALA A 480 -15.54 33.04 27.61
N GLY A 481 -15.98 31.80 27.37
CA GLY A 481 -16.01 30.79 28.42
C GLY A 481 -14.63 30.66 29.08
N ALA A 482 -14.58 30.11 30.29
CA ALA A 482 -13.31 29.85 30.96
C ALA A 482 -12.40 29.01 30.04
N ILE A 483 -11.24 29.57 29.67
CA ILE A 483 -10.24 28.87 28.85
C ILE A 483 -9.62 27.77 29.71
N ASP A 484 -9.64 26.53 29.23
CA ASP A 484 -8.97 25.41 29.90
C ASP A 484 -7.47 25.41 29.54
N PRO A 485 -6.55 25.75 30.46
CA PRO A 485 -5.12 25.82 30.17
C PRO A 485 -4.50 24.48 29.77
N ALA A 486 -5.15 23.36 30.11
CA ALA A 486 -4.74 22.01 29.73
C ALA A 486 -5.02 21.70 28.26
N ARG A 487 -5.87 22.51 27.60
CA ARG A 487 -6.24 22.35 26.19
C ARG A 487 -5.60 23.40 25.27
N VAL A 488 -4.61 24.13 25.75
CA VAL A 488 -3.94 25.20 25.00
C VAL A 488 -2.63 24.72 24.38
N LEU A 489 -2.48 24.95 23.08
CA LEU A 489 -1.23 24.84 22.32
C LEU A 489 -0.54 26.21 22.28
N ASP A 490 0.79 26.23 22.34
CA ASP A 490 1.61 27.42 22.52
C ASP A 490 2.69 27.54 21.43
N LEU A 491 2.69 28.61 20.63
CA LEU A 491 3.69 28.90 19.59
C LEU A 491 4.43 30.21 19.85
N GLY A 492 5.74 30.22 19.65
CA GLY A 492 6.59 31.42 19.79
C GLY A 492 7.94 31.09 20.42
N PRO A 493 8.85 32.08 20.53
CA PRO A 493 8.61 33.51 20.25
C PRO A 493 8.62 33.87 18.76
N ILE A 494 7.76 34.81 18.38
CA ILE A 494 7.77 35.49 17.07
C ILE A 494 8.24 36.92 17.30
N THR A 495 9.29 37.34 16.59
CA THR A 495 9.97 38.61 16.78
C THR A 495 9.92 39.47 15.51
N ARG A 496 10.01 40.78 15.69
CA ARG A 496 10.03 41.71 14.57
C ARG A 496 11.41 41.78 13.93
N ARG A 497 11.47 41.72 12.60
CA ARG A 497 12.65 42.12 11.83
C ARG A 497 12.89 43.62 12.01
N GLY A 498 13.93 43.98 12.77
CA GLY A 498 14.38 45.36 12.90
C GLY A 498 14.77 45.95 11.54
N LYS A 499 14.47 47.24 11.30
CA LYS A 499 15.14 47.98 10.23
C LYS A 499 16.61 48.10 10.65
N TRP A 500 17.54 47.65 9.79
CA TRP A 500 18.95 48.02 9.93
C TRP A 500 19.03 49.54 10.10
N PRO A 501 19.86 50.09 11.00
CA PRO A 501 20.12 51.52 10.98
C PRO A 501 20.77 51.80 9.63
N SER A 502 20.09 52.57 8.78
CA SER A 502 20.74 53.27 7.67
C SER A 502 21.88 54.09 8.29
N GLN A 503 23.11 53.56 8.19
CA GLN A 503 24.31 54.32 8.50
C GLN A 503 24.39 55.42 7.45
N TRP A 504 24.27 56.66 7.94
CA TRP A 504 24.57 57.89 7.22
C TRP A 504 26.08 58.06 7.07
#